data_AF-A0A3N7H8V6-F1
#
_entry.id   AF-A0A3N7H8V6-F1
#
_cell.length_a   1.000
_cell.length_b   1.000
_cell.length_c   1.000
_cell.angle_alpha   90.00
_cell.angle_beta   90.00
_cell.angle_gamma   90.00
#
_symmetry.space_group_name_H-M   'P 1'
#
loop_
_entity.id
_entity.type
_entity.pdbx_description
1 polymer ?
#
loop_
_entity_poly.entity_id
_entity_poly.type
_entity_poly.pdbx_seq_one_letter_code
_entity_poly.pdbx_strand_id
1 'polypeptide(L)'
;MNIKFILVFLLAAAGFSACKKNDFPHQDDFERSYKAWLAFKASSGNNYRYEVPGYTWAGSSWLTTVTVREGKVVQRDFVYTAFNDVIMPENGWTAAEADKLLEPLNMTAETFLEREGYPFLEALQWTETAEDLGTKSRDYSSASALYTLDDIYDKARTEWLKNRSDASISFEANNNGLISSAGFIPNGCMDDCFMGIHIRSIEALE
;
A
#
# COMPACT_ATOMS: atom_id res chain seq x y z
N MET A 1 34.43 -17.31 -66.98
CA MET A 1 33.10 -17.68 -67.51
C MET A 1 32.71 -19.03 -66.94
N ASN A 2 31.91 -19.03 -65.88
CA ASN A 2 30.78 -19.95 -65.69
C ASN A 2 30.06 -19.62 -64.38
N ILE A 3 28.84 -19.12 -64.56
CA ILE A 3 27.84 -18.79 -63.56
C ILE A 3 27.20 -20.10 -63.09
N LYS A 4 27.24 -20.38 -61.78
CA LYS A 4 26.21 -21.17 -61.10
C LYS A 4 25.93 -20.56 -59.72
N PHE A 5 24.82 -19.83 -59.67
CA PHE A 5 23.86 -19.60 -58.57
C PHE A 5 24.20 -20.25 -57.22
N ILE A 6 24.40 -19.49 -56.14
CA ILE A 6 23.38 -18.97 -55.20
C ILE A 6 22.57 -20.09 -54.53
N LEU A 7 22.40 -19.99 -53.20
CA LEU A 7 21.85 -20.95 -52.21
C LEU A 7 22.97 -21.80 -51.60
N VAL A 8 23.45 -21.55 -50.38
CA VAL A 8 22.70 -21.64 -49.11
C VAL A 8 23.25 -20.61 -48.11
N PHE A 9 22.45 -19.58 -47.84
CA PHE A 9 22.69 -18.61 -46.75
C PHE A 9 21.42 -18.62 -45.90
N LEU A 10 21.23 -19.65 -45.06
CA LEU A 10 20.13 -19.72 -44.08
C LEU A 10 20.27 -21.01 -43.27
N LEU A 11 20.87 -20.92 -42.08
CA LEU A 11 20.54 -21.72 -40.89
C LEU A 11 21.52 -21.38 -39.76
N ALA A 12 21.47 -20.12 -39.32
CA ALA A 12 21.94 -19.71 -38.00
C ALA A 12 20.84 -18.86 -37.33
N ALA A 13 19.63 -19.43 -37.28
CA ALA A 13 18.48 -18.88 -36.59
C ALA A 13 17.83 -20.01 -35.78
N ALA A 14 18.54 -20.48 -34.75
CA ALA A 14 17.98 -21.34 -33.71
C ALA A 14 18.75 -21.09 -32.40
N GLY A 15 18.79 -19.81 -32.01
CA GLY A 15 19.24 -19.37 -30.71
C GLY A 15 18.17 -18.49 -30.06
N PHE A 16 16.88 -18.80 -30.27
CA PHE A 16 15.86 -18.33 -29.34
C PHE A 16 16.12 -19.08 -28.04
N SER A 17 16.94 -18.48 -27.17
CA SER A 17 16.98 -18.84 -25.76
C SER A 17 15.53 -18.88 -25.30
N ALA A 18 15.04 -20.08 -25.05
CA ALA A 18 13.72 -20.30 -24.50
C ALA A 18 13.55 -19.33 -23.32
N CYS A 19 12.59 -18.40 -23.43
CA CYS A 19 12.14 -17.62 -22.27
C CYS A 19 11.92 -18.63 -21.16
N LYS A 20 12.70 -18.54 -20.07
CA LYS A 20 12.28 -19.16 -18.83
C LYS A 20 10.89 -18.64 -18.57
N LYS A 21 9.93 -19.56 -18.43
CA LYS A 21 8.55 -19.25 -18.07
C LYS A 21 8.63 -18.31 -16.87
N ASN A 22 8.13 -17.07 -17.01
CA ASN A 22 8.31 -16.02 -16.02
C ASN A 22 7.78 -16.52 -14.66
N ASP A 23 8.69 -16.75 -13.71
CA ASP A 23 8.39 -17.16 -12.33
C ASP A 23 7.84 -15.99 -11.48
N PHE A 24 7.35 -14.93 -12.13
CA PHE A 24 6.85 -13.72 -11.51
C PHE A 24 5.54 -13.31 -12.19
N PRO A 25 4.38 -13.61 -11.58
CA PRO A 25 3.08 -13.15 -12.04
C PRO A 25 3.04 -11.63 -12.24
N HIS A 26 2.33 -11.19 -13.27
CA HIS A 26 2.19 -9.77 -13.63
C HIS A 26 3.52 -9.04 -13.93
N GLN A 27 4.57 -9.77 -14.34
CA GLN A 27 5.92 -9.19 -14.56
C GLN A 27 5.93 -7.97 -15.47
N ASP A 28 5.30 -8.06 -16.63
CA ASP A 28 5.37 -6.96 -17.60
C ASP A 28 4.67 -5.71 -17.08
N ASP A 29 3.59 -5.88 -16.30
CA ASP A 29 2.82 -4.77 -15.72
C ASP A 29 3.59 -4.14 -14.56
N PHE A 30 4.19 -4.97 -13.72
CA PHE A 30 5.05 -4.53 -12.63
C PHE A 30 6.28 -3.77 -13.15
N GLU A 31 6.99 -4.27 -14.16
CA GLU A 31 8.18 -3.59 -14.69
C GLU A 31 7.83 -2.26 -15.38
N ARG A 32 6.67 -2.17 -16.05
CA ARG A 32 6.16 -0.88 -16.56
C ARG A 32 5.88 0.09 -15.41
N SER A 33 5.27 -0.39 -14.34
CA SER A 33 4.97 0.42 -13.17
C SER A 33 6.23 0.88 -12.43
N TYR A 34 7.21 -0.01 -12.26
CA TYR A 34 8.50 0.31 -11.65
C TYR A 34 9.25 1.37 -12.46
N LYS A 35 9.20 1.32 -13.80
CA LYS A 35 9.75 2.38 -14.65
C LYS A 35 9.03 3.72 -14.43
N ALA A 36 7.71 3.71 -14.29
CA ALA A 36 6.94 4.91 -13.98
C ALA A 36 7.32 5.48 -12.60
N TRP A 37 7.53 4.62 -11.60
CA TRP A 37 8.05 5.02 -10.29
C TRP A 37 9.42 5.70 -10.38
N LEU A 38 10.38 5.12 -11.11
CA LEU A 38 11.70 5.73 -11.26
C LEU A 38 11.63 7.13 -11.90
N ALA A 39 10.73 7.31 -12.88
CA ALA A 39 10.50 8.61 -13.50
C ALA A 39 9.86 9.62 -12.52
N PHE A 40 8.80 9.21 -11.80
CA PHE A 40 8.13 10.03 -10.79
C PHE A 40 9.07 10.42 -9.65
N LYS A 41 9.87 9.47 -9.15
CA LYS A 41 10.89 9.68 -8.11
C LYS A 41 11.89 10.75 -8.54
N ALA A 42 12.38 10.69 -9.78
CA ALA A 42 13.29 11.68 -10.32
C ALA A 42 12.63 13.07 -10.48
N SER A 43 11.40 13.12 -10.98
CA SER A 43 10.70 14.39 -11.22
C SER A 43 10.23 15.10 -9.95
N SER A 44 9.93 14.34 -8.90
CA SER A 44 9.47 14.88 -7.60
C SER A 44 10.60 15.20 -6.62
N GLY A 45 11.86 14.92 -7.00
CA GLY A 45 12.97 14.94 -6.03
C GLY A 45 12.78 13.95 -4.88
N ASN A 46 12.01 12.89 -5.11
CA ASN A 46 11.61 11.89 -4.11
C ASN A 46 10.78 12.47 -2.94
N ASN A 47 10.00 13.53 -3.23
CA ASN A 47 9.06 14.15 -2.31
C ASN A 47 7.62 13.86 -2.74
N TYR A 48 6.87 13.17 -1.90
CA TYR A 48 5.51 12.77 -2.23
C TYR A 48 4.72 12.43 -0.97
N ARG A 49 3.41 12.39 -1.11
CA ARG A 49 2.52 11.70 -0.17
C ARG A 49 1.75 10.61 -0.89
N TYR A 50 1.38 9.57 -0.17
CA TYR A 50 0.47 8.56 -0.66
C TYR A 50 -0.53 8.14 0.41
N GLU A 51 -1.67 7.63 -0.04
CA GLU A 51 -2.79 7.28 0.82
C GLU A 51 -3.13 5.79 0.72
N VAL A 52 -3.19 5.12 1.87
CA VAL A 52 -3.53 3.70 2.00
C VAL A 52 -4.88 3.59 2.69
N PRO A 53 -5.95 3.27 1.95
CA PRO A 53 -7.25 3.01 2.55
C PRO A 53 -7.28 1.59 3.14
N GLY A 54 -8.14 1.41 4.14
CA GLY A 54 -8.52 0.09 4.63
C GLY A 54 -9.97 0.07 5.04
N TYR A 55 -10.56 -1.12 5.08
CA TYR A 55 -11.91 -1.34 5.54
C TYR A 55 -12.06 -2.75 6.09
N THR A 56 -13.13 -2.94 6.84
CA THR A 56 -13.58 -4.24 7.34
C THR A 56 -15.03 -4.44 6.89
N TRP A 57 -15.45 -5.69 6.75
CA TRP A 57 -16.84 -6.01 6.51
C TRP A 57 -17.77 -5.59 7.68
N ALA A 58 -17.21 -5.39 8.88
CA ALA A 58 -17.90 -4.99 10.10
C ALA A 58 -18.19 -3.48 10.20
N GLY A 59 -18.08 -2.73 9.10
CA GLY A 59 -18.53 -1.34 9.03
C GLY A 59 -17.49 -0.27 9.37
N SER A 60 -16.24 -0.67 9.64
CA SER A 60 -15.14 0.29 9.86
C SER A 60 -14.32 0.49 8.59
N SER A 61 -13.93 1.73 8.32
CA SER A 61 -13.02 2.12 7.24
C SER A 61 -12.06 3.21 7.70
N TRP A 62 -10.86 3.24 7.16
CA TRP A 62 -9.82 4.19 7.55
C TRP A 62 -8.93 4.59 6.39
N LEU A 63 -8.12 5.61 6.65
CA LEU A 63 -7.11 6.11 5.76
C LEU A 63 -5.81 6.30 6.54
N THR A 64 -4.73 5.79 5.98
CA THR A 64 -3.37 6.18 6.39
C THR A 64 -2.77 7.05 5.30
N THR A 65 -2.28 8.24 5.66
CA THR A 65 -1.51 9.09 4.75
C THR A 65 -0.05 9.06 5.18
N VAL A 66 0.85 8.75 4.26
CA VAL A 66 2.29 8.73 4.53
C VAL A 66 2.95 9.81 3.68
N THR A 67 3.67 10.71 4.35
CA THR A 67 4.43 11.79 3.70
C THR A 67 5.91 11.43 3.70
N VAL A 68 6.51 11.49 2.51
CA VAL A 68 7.92 11.19 2.26
C VAL A 68 8.62 12.45 1.73
N ARG A 69 9.75 12.79 2.34
CA ARG A 69 10.63 13.88 1.90
C ARG A 69 12.03 13.35 1.67
N GLU A 70 12.58 13.65 0.50
CA GLU A 70 13.91 13.20 0.09
C GLU A 70 14.13 11.68 0.30
N GLY A 71 13.07 10.89 0.09
CA GLY A 71 13.11 9.43 0.28
C GLY A 71 13.03 8.93 1.73
N LYS A 72 12.69 9.78 2.69
CA LYS A 72 12.46 9.39 4.09
C LYS A 72 11.02 9.69 4.47
N VAL A 73 10.36 8.76 5.15
CA VAL A 73 9.07 9.06 5.78
C VAL A 73 9.31 10.13 6.84
N VAL A 74 8.50 11.20 6.80
CA VAL A 74 8.58 12.32 7.76
C VAL A 74 7.27 12.57 8.49
N GLN A 75 6.17 11.99 8.02
CA GLN A 75 4.88 12.06 8.68
C GLN A 75 4.04 10.84 8.32
N ARG A 76 3.25 10.36 9.28
CA ARG A 76 2.19 9.38 9.07
C ARG A 76 0.94 9.84 9.81
N ASP A 77 -0.13 10.01 9.06
CA ASP A 77 -1.46 10.34 9.59
C ASP A 77 -2.35 9.11 9.49
N PHE A 78 -3.16 8.88 10.51
CA PHE A 78 -4.19 7.85 10.52
C PHE A 78 -5.51 8.45 10.94
N VAL A 79 -6.58 8.03 10.27
CA VAL A 79 -7.94 8.41 10.64
C VAL A 79 -8.93 7.33 10.22
N TYR A 80 -9.86 6.97 11.10
CA TYR A 80 -11.06 6.23 10.69
C TYR A 80 -11.98 7.16 9.89
N THR A 81 -12.29 6.80 8.64
CA THR A 81 -13.30 7.47 7.83
C THR A 81 -14.71 7.01 8.19
N ALA A 82 -14.84 5.81 8.77
CA ALA A 82 -16.01 5.36 9.50
C ALA A 82 -15.58 4.39 10.61
N PHE A 83 -16.18 4.47 11.79
CA PHE A 83 -15.92 3.57 12.92
C PHE A 83 -17.22 2.91 13.36
N ASN A 84 -17.33 1.59 13.22
CA ASN A 84 -18.55 0.81 13.50
C ASN A 84 -19.81 1.44 12.86
N ASP A 85 -19.79 1.63 11.55
CA ASP A 85 -20.85 2.26 10.74
C ASP A 85 -21.10 3.76 11.01
N VAL A 86 -20.42 4.37 11.98
CA VAL A 86 -20.48 5.82 12.21
C VAL A 86 -19.47 6.53 11.32
N ILE A 87 -19.98 7.26 10.33
CA ILE A 87 -19.16 8.04 9.39
C ILE A 87 -18.52 9.21 10.14
N MET A 88 -17.24 9.44 9.87
CA MET A 88 -16.51 10.59 10.40
C MET A 88 -17.20 11.90 9.96
N PRO A 89 -17.45 12.84 10.89
CA PRO A 89 -18.00 14.15 10.56
C PRO A 89 -17.08 14.96 9.64
N GLU A 90 -17.64 15.94 8.93
CA GLU A 90 -16.91 16.75 7.94
C GLU A 90 -15.66 17.43 8.53
N ASN A 91 -15.71 17.79 9.82
CA ASN A 91 -14.61 18.45 10.53
C ASN A 91 -13.64 17.46 11.20
N GLY A 92 -13.72 16.17 10.88
CA GLY A 92 -12.92 15.12 11.51
C GLY A 92 -13.50 14.64 12.84
N TRP A 93 -12.77 13.78 13.55
CA TRP A 93 -13.15 13.38 14.91
C TRP A 93 -12.73 14.43 15.94
N THR A 94 -13.63 14.74 16.85
CA THR A 94 -13.42 15.62 18.00
C THR A 94 -13.59 14.83 19.29
N ALA A 95 -13.13 15.38 20.42
CA ALA A 95 -13.36 14.76 21.72
C ALA A 95 -14.86 14.53 21.99
N ALA A 96 -15.72 15.47 21.60
CA ALA A 96 -17.16 15.35 21.76
C ALA A 96 -17.79 14.24 20.88
N GLU A 97 -17.23 13.96 19.70
CA GLU A 97 -17.71 12.84 18.87
C GLU A 97 -17.17 11.51 19.38
N ALA A 98 -15.93 11.48 19.85
CA ALA A 98 -15.35 10.31 20.52
C ALA A 98 -16.17 9.93 21.77
N ASP A 99 -16.58 10.90 22.58
CA ASP A 99 -17.43 10.67 23.76
C ASP A 99 -18.77 10.04 23.37
N LYS A 100 -19.43 10.54 22.32
CA LYS A 100 -20.71 9.98 21.82
C LYS A 100 -20.59 8.52 21.37
N LEU A 101 -19.43 8.12 20.84
CA LEU A 101 -19.17 6.74 20.43
C LEU A 101 -18.97 5.79 21.64
N LEU A 102 -18.62 6.33 22.80
CA LEU A 102 -18.47 5.56 24.04
C LEU A 102 -19.81 5.40 24.79
N GLU A 103 -20.78 6.28 24.59
CA GLU A 103 -22.09 6.24 25.26
C GLU A 103 -22.83 4.90 25.11
N PRO A 104 -22.96 4.28 23.91
CA PRO A 104 -23.65 3.00 23.76
C PRO A 104 -22.94 1.84 24.47
N LEU A 105 -21.65 2.01 24.77
CA LEU A 105 -20.83 1.05 25.50
C LEU A 105 -20.88 1.28 27.03
N ASN A 106 -21.69 2.24 27.49
CA ASN A 106 -21.76 2.70 28.88
C ASN A 106 -20.37 3.03 29.44
N MET A 107 -19.59 3.76 28.64
CA MET A 107 -18.19 4.10 28.91
C MET A 107 -17.96 5.61 28.86
N THR A 108 -17.07 6.11 29.71
CA THR A 108 -16.57 7.49 29.65
C THR A 108 -15.17 7.52 29.08
N ALA A 109 -14.73 8.66 28.53
CA ALA A 109 -13.35 8.83 28.06
C ALA A 109 -12.30 8.58 29.16
N GLU A 110 -12.61 8.96 30.41
CA GLU A 110 -11.75 8.68 31.58
C GLU A 110 -11.63 7.18 31.82
N THR A 111 -12.75 6.45 31.87
CA THR A 111 -12.75 4.99 32.07
C THR A 111 -12.04 4.26 30.93
N PHE A 112 -12.21 4.73 29.70
CA PHE A 112 -11.49 4.20 28.54
C PHE A 112 -9.97 4.41 28.69
N LEU A 113 -9.54 5.63 29.01
CA LEU A 113 -8.14 5.97 29.20
C LEU A 113 -7.49 5.15 30.31
N GLU A 114 -8.16 4.98 31.44
CA GLU A 114 -7.67 4.14 32.54
C GLU A 114 -7.50 2.67 32.12
N ARG A 115 -8.40 2.16 31.28
CA ARG A 115 -8.36 0.77 30.82
C ARG A 115 -7.32 0.51 29.74
N GLU A 116 -7.27 1.37 28.73
CA GLU A 116 -6.47 1.15 27.52
C GLU A 116 -5.11 1.86 27.55
N GLY A 117 -4.94 2.86 28.42
CA GLY A 117 -3.71 3.65 28.52
C GLY A 117 -3.53 4.72 27.45
N TYR A 118 -4.53 4.95 26.61
CA TYR A 118 -4.57 6.02 25.61
C TYR A 118 -5.98 6.61 25.45
N PRO A 119 -6.14 7.88 25.01
CA PRO A 119 -7.45 8.49 24.80
C PRO A 119 -8.22 7.82 23.65
N PHE A 120 -9.54 7.69 23.76
CA PHE A 120 -10.33 7.10 22.67
C PHE A 120 -10.26 7.91 21.36
N LEU A 121 -10.12 9.23 21.44
CA LEU A 121 -9.87 10.06 20.26
C LEU A 121 -8.57 9.66 19.52
N GLU A 122 -7.54 9.23 20.27
CA GLU A 122 -6.30 8.70 19.69
C GLU A 122 -6.49 7.31 19.06
N ALA A 123 -7.51 6.56 19.47
CA ALA A 123 -7.89 5.33 18.76
C ALA A 123 -8.47 5.65 17.36
N LEU A 124 -9.21 6.76 17.26
CA LEU A 124 -9.93 7.16 16.04
C LEU A 124 -9.02 7.86 15.04
N GLN A 125 -8.09 8.69 15.52
CA GLN A 125 -7.18 9.45 14.68
C GLN A 125 -5.90 9.82 15.41
N TRP A 126 -4.81 9.93 14.66
CA TRP A 126 -3.54 10.39 15.18
C TRP A 126 -2.57 10.78 14.06
N THR A 127 -1.55 11.54 14.42
CA THR A 127 -0.43 11.90 13.56
C THR A 127 0.87 11.51 14.27
N GLU A 128 1.82 11.02 13.49
CA GLU A 128 3.22 10.91 13.86
C GLU A 128 4.03 11.84 12.96
N THR A 129 4.96 12.58 13.56
CA THR A 129 5.88 13.49 12.87
C THR A 129 7.30 12.95 12.94
N ALA A 130 8.23 13.59 12.22
CA ALA A 130 9.63 13.17 12.17
C ALA A 130 10.28 12.97 13.55
N GLU A 131 9.78 13.64 14.60
CA GLU A 131 10.27 13.46 15.97
C GLU A 131 9.80 12.16 16.64
N ASP A 132 8.62 11.63 16.30
CA ASP A 132 7.99 10.49 17.01
C ASP A 132 7.55 9.32 16.10
N LEU A 133 7.91 9.35 14.81
CA LEU A 133 7.67 8.27 13.84
C LEU A 133 8.02 6.89 14.38
N GLY A 134 6.99 6.03 14.51
CA GLY A 134 7.13 4.64 14.93
C GLY A 134 7.68 4.46 16.36
N THR A 135 7.74 5.51 17.16
CA THR A 135 8.28 5.44 18.54
C THR A 135 7.25 4.96 19.55
N LYS A 136 5.96 5.16 19.27
CA LYS A 136 4.83 4.71 20.10
C LYS A 136 4.28 3.42 19.52
N SER A 137 4.08 2.40 20.35
CA SER A 137 3.27 1.25 19.92
C SER A 137 1.84 1.75 19.68
N ARG A 138 1.33 1.44 18.49
CA ARG A 138 -0.04 1.70 18.07
C ARG A 138 -0.67 0.41 17.57
N ASP A 139 -0.41 -0.70 18.27
CA ASP A 139 -0.89 -2.03 17.89
C ASP A 139 -2.43 -2.13 17.87
N TYR A 140 -3.11 -1.15 18.47
CA TYR A 140 -4.56 -0.94 18.42
C TYR A 140 -5.07 -0.25 17.14
N SER A 141 -4.17 0.27 16.30
CA SER A 141 -4.51 1.02 15.09
C SER A 141 -4.26 0.19 13.84
N SER A 142 -5.21 0.23 12.91
CA SER A 142 -5.10 -0.42 11.60
C SER A 142 -4.24 0.35 10.59
N ALA A 143 -3.42 1.30 11.05
CA ALA A 143 -2.61 2.13 10.18
C ALA A 143 -1.61 1.33 9.36
N SER A 144 -1.38 1.75 8.12
CA SER A 144 -0.34 1.17 7.28
C SER A 144 1.04 1.35 7.90
N ALA A 145 1.94 0.40 7.62
CA ALA A 145 3.34 0.48 8.02
C ALA A 145 4.06 1.69 7.39
N LEU A 146 5.19 2.07 8.00
CA LEU A 146 6.05 3.19 7.59
C LEU A 146 6.90 2.82 6.37
N TYR A 147 6.26 2.61 5.23
CA TYR A 147 6.95 2.33 3.97
C TYR A 147 7.13 3.58 3.12
N THR A 148 8.26 3.65 2.42
CA THR A 148 8.39 4.46 1.22
C THR A 148 7.84 3.71 0.01
N LEU A 149 7.65 4.38 -1.13
CA LEU A 149 7.36 3.70 -2.38
C LEU A 149 8.51 2.78 -2.80
N ASP A 150 9.78 3.09 -2.49
CA ASP A 150 10.89 2.15 -2.72
C ASP A 150 10.68 0.84 -1.95
N ASP A 151 10.31 0.91 -0.67
CA ASP A 151 10.00 -0.27 0.15
C ASP A 151 8.80 -1.05 -0.40
N ILE A 152 7.76 -0.34 -0.85
CA ILE A 152 6.57 -0.95 -1.46
C ILE A 152 6.91 -1.70 -2.76
N TYR A 153 7.72 -1.11 -3.64
CA TYR A 153 8.15 -1.78 -4.87
C TYR A 153 9.08 -2.97 -4.58
N ASP A 154 9.96 -2.86 -3.58
CA ASP A 154 10.82 -3.97 -3.17
C ASP A 154 9.99 -5.13 -2.61
N LYS A 155 9.04 -4.86 -1.71
CA LYS A 155 8.11 -5.86 -1.17
C LYS A 155 7.22 -6.47 -2.24
N ALA A 156 6.71 -5.66 -3.17
CA ALA A 156 5.96 -6.17 -4.31
C ALA A 156 6.78 -7.19 -5.11
N ARG A 157 8.05 -6.88 -5.40
CA ARG A 157 8.96 -7.76 -6.17
C ARG A 157 9.37 -9.02 -5.40
N THR A 158 9.72 -8.89 -4.13
CA THR A 158 10.40 -9.95 -3.37
C THR A 158 9.45 -10.81 -2.55
N GLU A 159 8.33 -10.25 -2.12
CA GLU A 159 7.40 -10.87 -1.17
C GLU A 159 6.00 -11.04 -1.75
N TRP A 160 5.35 -9.99 -2.27
CA TRP A 160 3.90 -10.02 -2.53
C TRP A 160 3.54 -10.66 -3.87
N LEU A 161 4.29 -10.37 -4.93
CA LEU A 161 4.02 -10.87 -6.30
C LEU A 161 4.83 -12.11 -6.65
N LYS A 162 5.52 -12.70 -5.67
CA LYS A 162 6.26 -13.96 -5.87
C LYS A 162 5.30 -15.09 -6.20
N ASN A 163 5.60 -15.83 -7.27
CA ASN A 163 4.84 -16.99 -7.71
C ASN A 163 4.62 -17.99 -6.57
N ARG A 164 3.37 -18.42 -6.39
CA ARG A 164 2.96 -19.39 -5.39
C ARG A 164 1.69 -20.11 -5.81
N SER A 165 1.55 -21.38 -5.42
CA SER A 165 0.40 -22.21 -5.75
C SER A 165 -0.72 -22.15 -4.72
N ASP A 166 -0.43 -21.62 -3.53
CA ASP A 166 -1.31 -21.56 -2.36
C ASP A 166 -2.03 -20.20 -2.25
N ALA A 167 -1.97 -19.34 -3.26
CA ALA A 167 -2.65 -18.05 -3.26
C ALA A 167 -2.98 -17.55 -4.67
N SER A 168 -3.95 -16.64 -4.75
CA SER A 168 -4.18 -15.79 -5.92
C SER A 168 -3.39 -14.49 -5.80
N ILE A 169 -2.68 -14.08 -6.85
CA ILE A 169 -1.82 -12.89 -6.87
C ILE A 169 -2.48 -11.80 -7.72
N SER A 170 -2.49 -10.57 -7.21
CA SER A 170 -3.09 -9.40 -7.87
C SER A 170 -2.09 -8.23 -7.97
N PHE A 171 -2.16 -7.50 -9.09
CA PHE A 171 -1.36 -6.32 -9.34
C PHE A 171 -2.15 -5.30 -10.16
N GLU A 172 -2.12 -4.02 -9.75
CA GLU A 172 -2.70 -2.89 -10.48
C GLU A 172 -1.83 -1.63 -10.35
N ALA A 173 -1.86 -0.79 -11.37
CA ALA A 173 -1.04 0.42 -11.47
C ALA A 173 -1.83 1.67 -11.90
N ASN A 174 -2.93 1.95 -11.19
CA ASN A 174 -3.89 2.98 -11.56
C ASN A 174 -3.50 4.41 -11.10
N ASN A 175 -2.40 4.58 -10.37
CA ASN A 175 -1.89 5.88 -9.94
C ASN A 175 -0.94 6.48 -10.99
N ASN A 176 -1.45 6.82 -12.19
CA ASN A 176 -0.62 7.29 -13.31
C ASN A 176 0.50 6.30 -13.71
N GLY A 177 0.21 4.99 -13.63
CA GLY A 177 1.18 3.93 -13.87
C GLY A 177 1.98 3.53 -12.63
N LEU A 178 1.83 4.19 -11.49
CA LEU A 178 2.36 3.72 -10.21
C LEU A 178 1.40 2.72 -9.56
N ILE A 179 1.92 1.85 -8.69
CA ILE A 179 1.14 0.84 -7.94
C ILE A 179 -0.10 1.46 -7.31
N SER A 180 -1.25 0.85 -7.56
CA SER A 180 -2.51 1.04 -6.82
C SER A 180 -2.91 -0.20 -6.04
N SER A 181 -2.45 -1.38 -6.45
CA SER A 181 -2.63 -2.63 -5.71
C SER A 181 -1.46 -3.57 -6.00
N ALA A 182 -0.89 -4.19 -4.97
CA ALA A 182 0.08 -5.28 -5.12
C ALA A 182 -0.03 -6.22 -3.92
N GLY A 183 -0.36 -7.48 -4.17
CA GLY A 183 -0.62 -8.42 -3.08
C GLY A 183 -1.09 -9.79 -3.53
N PHE A 184 -1.42 -10.62 -2.55
CA PHE A 184 -2.00 -11.95 -2.77
C PHE A 184 -3.04 -12.29 -1.71
N ILE A 185 -3.92 -13.23 -2.04
CA ILE A 185 -4.94 -13.79 -1.14
C ILE A 185 -4.68 -15.29 -1.04
N PRO A 186 -4.32 -15.83 0.15
CA PRO A 186 -4.16 -17.27 0.35
C PRO A 186 -5.44 -18.05 0.00
N ASN A 187 -5.27 -19.25 -0.57
CA ASN A 187 -6.38 -20.14 -0.90
C ASN A 187 -7.13 -20.54 0.36
N GLY A 188 -8.46 -20.48 0.32
CA GLY A 188 -9.31 -20.79 1.47
C GLY A 188 -9.36 -19.71 2.54
N CYS A 189 -8.77 -18.52 2.29
CA CYS A 189 -9.05 -17.33 3.08
C CYS A 189 -10.55 -16.99 3.03
N MET A 190 -11.12 -16.64 4.18
CA MET A 190 -12.52 -16.24 4.31
C MET A 190 -12.65 -14.71 4.26
N ASP A 191 -12.24 -14.02 5.32
CA ASP A 191 -12.46 -12.58 5.49
C ASP A 191 -11.14 -11.83 5.72
N ASP A 192 -11.00 -10.66 5.10
CA ASP A 192 -9.93 -9.66 5.32
C ASP A 192 -8.46 -10.16 5.21
N CYS A 193 -8.15 -11.22 4.45
CA CYS A 193 -6.78 -11.77 4.33
C CYS A 193 -5.97 -11.31 3.10
N PHE A 194 -6.25 -10.14 2.52
CA PHE A 194 -5.36 -9.60 1.49
C PHE A 194 -3.99 -9.24 2.07
N MET A 195 -2.96 -9.91 1.59
CA MET A 195 -1.57 -9.69 1.99
C MET A 195 -0.88 -8.82 0.94
N GLY A 196 -0.75 -7.53 1.23
CA GLY A 196 -0.17 -6.58 0.29
C GLY A 196 -0.52 -5.15 0.65
N ILE A 197 -0.67 -4.31 -0.38
CA ILE A 197 -1.04 -2.91 -0.22
C ILE A 197 -2.07 -2.48 -1.27
N HIS A 198 -2.99 -1.62 -0.86
CA HIS A 198 -3.80 -0.79 -1.75
C HIS A 198 -3.39 0.66 -1.58
N ILE A 199 -3.17 1.37 -2.68
CA ILE A 199 -2.80 2.79 -2.67
C ILE A 199 -3.86 3.56 -3.45
N ARG A 200 -4.60 4.41 -2.74
CA ARG A 200 -5.68 5.23 -3.30
C ARG A 200 -5.16 6.36 -4.18
N SER A 201 -4.08 7.01 -3.75
CA SER A 201 -3.50 8.17 -4.42
C SER A 201 -2.00 8.26 -4.14
N ILE A 202 -1.27 8.82 -5.11
CA ILE A 202 0.15 9.20 -4.98
C ILE A 202 0.30 10.58 -5.58
N GLU A 203 0.82 11.51 -4.80
CA GLU A 203 0.92 12.91 -5.18
C GLU A 203 2.33 13.44 -4.92
N ALA A 204 2.94 14.05 -5.93
CA ALA A 204 4.21 14.75 -5.75
C ALA A 204 4.00 15.94 -4.82
N LEU A 205 4.99 16.22 -3.99
CA LEU A 205 5.01 17.40 -3.15
C LEU A 205 6.09 18.36 -3.66
N GLU A 206 5.78 19.64 -3.62
CA GLU A 206 6.75 20.72 -3.86
C GLU A 206 7.82 20.75 -2.76
#